data_AF-A0A2H0TP09-F1
#
_entry.id   AF-A0A2H0TP09-F1
#
_cell.length_a   1.000
_cell.length_b   1.000
_cell.length_c   1.000
_cell.angle_alpha   90.00
_cell.angle_beta   90.00
_cell.angle_gamma   90.00
#
_symmetry.space_group_name_H-M   'P 1'
#
loop_
_entity.id
_entity.type
_entity.pdbx_description
1 polymer ?
#
loop_
_entity_poly.entity_id
_entity_poly.type
_entity_poly.pdbx_seq_one_letter_code
_entity_poly.pdbx_strand_id
1 'polypeptide(L)' 'MATITIPKKITKGEELIIIPRKDYEEFSRWQKVMKSFKIFVPTKNQKRDLKRARQEYKKGNYFTINELKQKLEIKD' A
#
# COMPACT_ATOMS: atom_id res chain seq x y z
N MET A 1 41.89 -0.50 8.46
CA MET A 1 41.29 0.84 8.36
C MET A 1 40.75 1.01 6.96
N ALA A 2 39.45 1.22 6.79
CA ALA A 2 38.86 1.49 5.48
C ALA A 2 38.93 3.00 5.21
N THR A 3 39.61 3.40 4.15
CA THR A 3 39.70 4.80 3.74
C THR A 3 38.42 5.18 3.01
N ILE A 4 37.60 6.03 3.61
CA ILE A 4 36.35 6.51 3.00
C ILE A 4 36.64 7.84 2.30
N THR A 5 36.62 7.82 0.96
CA THR A 5 36.85 9.03 0.16
C THR A 5 35.53 9.78 -0.02
N ILE A 6 35.40 10.95 0.63
CA ILE A 6 34.20 11.80 0.51
C ILE A 6 34.42 12.81 -0.64
N PRO A 7 33.58 12.83 -1.69
CA PRO A 7 33.69 13.81 -2.76
C PRO A 7 33.52 15.25 -2.26
N LYS A 8 34.41 16.17 -2.69
CA LYS A 8 34.37 17.61 -2.34
C LYS A 8 33.08 18.36 -2.71
N LYS A 9 32.21 17.74 -3.53
CA LYS A 9 30.89 18.31 -3.85
C LYS A 9 29.94 18.27 -2.65
N ILE A 10 30.02 17.22 -1.83
CA ILE A 10 29.16 17.05 -0.65
C ILE A 10 29.47 18.12 0.40
N THR A 11 30.75 18.51 0.54
CA THR A 11 31.18 19.57 1.47
C THR A 11 30.69 21.00 1.13
N LYS A 12 29.94 21.21 0.03
CA LYS A 12 29.41 22.52 -0.40
C LYS A 12 27.91 22.72 -0.11
N GLY A 13 27.42 22.15 0.98
CA GLY A 13 26.04 22.37 1.47
C GLY A 13 25.09 21.19 1.27
N GLU A 14 25.58 20.02 0.86
CA GLU A 14 24.83 18.77 0.89
C GLU A 14 25.24 17.97 2.13
N GLU A 15 24.29 17.51 2.95
CA GLU A 15 24.62 16.72 4.13
C GLU A 15 25.02 15.28 3.75
N LEU A 16 26.18 14.84 4.23
CA LEU A 16 26.58 13.43 4.15
C LEU A 16 25.92 12.64 5.28
N ILE A 17 25.03 11.73 4.92
CA ILE A 17 24.42 10.79 5.87
C ILE A 17 24.99 9.40 5.62
N ILE A 18 25.61 8.83 6.65
CA ILE A 18 26.13 7.45 6.62
C ILE A 18 25.17 6.59 7.42
N ILE A 19 24.59 5.59 6.77
CA ILE A 19 23.73 4.59 7.42
C ILE A 19 24.20 3.18 7.08
N PRO A 20 23.92 2.20 7.96
CA PRO A 20 24.13 0.80 7.66
C PRO A 20 23.41 0.39 6.37
N ARG A 21 24.06 -0.47 5.58
CA ARG A 21 23.50 -0.95 4.31
C ARG A 21 22.11 -1.58 4.48
N LYS A 22 21.91 -2.33 5.57
CA LYS A 22 20.64 -2.98 5.89
C LYS A 22 19.50 -1.96 6.00
N ASP A 23 19.72 -0.88 6.75
CA ASP A 23 18.71 0.15 7.00
C ASP A 23 18.38 0.92 5.71
N TYR A 24 19.38 1.18 4.88
CA TYR A 24 19.17 1.77 3.55
C TYR A 24 18.30 0.88 2.65
N GLU A 25 18.58 -0.42 2.61
CA GLU A 25 17.82 -1.37 1.80
C GLU A 25 16.38 -1.51 2.28
N GLU A 26 16.15 -1.55 3.60
CA GLU A 26 14.81 -1.56 4.18
C GLU A 26 14.03 -0.28 3.83
N PHE A 27 14.65 0.90 4.01
CA PHE A 27 14.03 2.17 3.65
C PHE A 27 13.71 2.26 2.14
N SER A 28 14.64 1.83 1.28
CA SER A 28 14.45 1.81 -0.17
C SER A 28 13.29 0.91 -0.60
N ARG A 29 13.17 -0.27 0.01
CA ARG A 29 12.04 -1.19 -0.22
C ARG A 29 10.72 -0.54 0.21
N TRP A 30 10.68 0.04 1.41
CA TRP A 30 9.50 0.72 1.90
C TRP A 30 9.07 1.88 1.00
N GLN A 31 10.03 2.69 0.54
CA GLN A 31 9.76 3.82 -0.36
C GLN A 31 9.20 3.36 -1.71
N LYS A 32 9.69 2.24 -2.26
CA LYS A 32 9.12 1.63 -3.48
C LYS A 32 7.69 1.18 -3.25
N VAL A 33 7.43 0.45 -2.16
CA VAL A 33 6.11 -0.03 -1.79
C VAL A 33 5.13 1.13 -1.61
N MET A 34 5.52 2.18 -0.87
CA MET A 34 4.71 3.38 -0.66
C MET A 34 4.38 4.13 -1.95
N LYS A 35 5.34 4.22 -2.90
CA LYS A 35 5.06 4.79 -4.23
C LYS A 35 4.12 3.93 -5.06
N SER A 36 4.09 2.61 -4.82
CA SER A 36 3.17 1.67 -5.48
C SER A 36 1.78 1.62 -4.84
N PHE A 37 1.61 2.14 -3.61
CA PHE A 37 0.30 2.27 -3.00
C PHE A 37 -0.53 3.32 -3.73
N LYS A 38 -1.33 2.87 -4.71
CA LYS A 38 -2.43 3.67 -5.23
C LYS A 38 -3.45 3.84 -4.11
N ILE A 39 -3.51 5.03 -3.53
CA ILE A 39 -4.60 5.40 -2.62
C ILE A 39 -5.89 5.25 -3.42
N PHE A 40 -6.75 4.34 -2.98
CA PHE A 40 -8.04 4.12 -3.62
C PHE A 40 -8.89 5.38 -3.44
N VAL A 41 -9.11 6.11 -4.53
CA VAL A 41 -10.01 7.26 -4.57
C VAL A 41 -11.34 6.79 -5.16
N PRO A 42 -12.38 6.56 -4.34
CA PRO A 42 -13.63 6.06 -4.85
C PRO A 42 -14.34 7.08 -5.74
N THR A 43 -14.85 6.61 -6.88
CA THR A 43 -15.72 7.41 -7.76
C THR A 43 -17.07 7.70 -7.09
N LYS A 44 -17.85 8.64 -7.63
CA LYS A 44 -19.18 8.99 -7.11
C LYS A 44 -20.12 7.77 -7.03
N ASN A 45 -20.05 6.89 -8.03
CA ASN A 45 -20.85 5.66 -8.06
C ASN A 45 -20.39 4.69 -6.98
N GLN A 46 -19.08 4.43 -6.86
CA GLN A 46 -18.54 3.57 -5.81
C GLN A 46 -18.91 4.06 -4.40
N LYS A 47 -18.92 5.38 -4.16
CA LYS A 47 -19.39 5.94 -2.88
C LYS A 47 -20.87 5.63 -2.62
N ARG A 48 -21.72 5.69 -3.65
CA ARG A 48 -23.14 5.33 -3.54
C ARG A 48 -23.31 3.83 -3.28
N ASP A 49 -22.54 3.00 -3.98
CA ASP A 49 -22.58 1.54 -3.82
C ASP A 49 -22.16 1.14 -2.41
N LEU A 50 -21.08 1.74 -1.87
CA LEU A 50 -20.68 1.52 -0.48
C LEU A 50 -21.73 1.96 0.52
N LYS A 51 -22.40 3.10 0.28
CA LYS A 51 -23.50 3.56 1.14
C LYS A 51 -24.66 2.57 1.12
N ARG A 52 -25.03 2.07 -0.05
CA ARG A 52 -26.08 1.08 -0.24
C ARG A 52 -25.72 -0.25 0.44
N ALA A 53 -24.51 -0.76 0.20
CA ALA A 53 -24.01 -1.99 0.82
C ALA A 53 -24.07 -1.92 2.36
N ARG A 54 -23.70 -0.78 2.96
CA ARG A 54 -23.84 -0.56 4.41
C ARG A 54 -25.29 -0.60 4.90
N GLN A 55 -26.23 -0.09 4.12
CA GLN A 55 -27.65 -0.12 4.46
C GLN A 55 -28.23 -1.54 4.33
N GLU A 56 -27.87 -2.26 3.27
CA GLU A 56 -28.29 -3.65 3.05
C GLU A 56 -27.73 -4.56 4.14
N TYR A 57 -26.46 -4.40 4.51
CA TYR A 57 -25.85 -5.13 5.62
C TYR A 57 -26.58 -4.91 6.95
N LYS A 58 -26.93 -3.66 7.29
CA LYS A 58 -27.71 -3.35 8.49
C LYS A 58 -29.10 -3.97 8.51
N LYS A 59 -29.69 -4.21 7.33
CA LYS A 59 -31.00 -4.85 7.18
C LYS A 59 -30.90 -6.39 7.18
N GLY A 60 -29.70 -6.96 7.24
CA GLY A 60 -29.47 -8.40 7.11
C GLY A 60 -29.48 -8.90 5.66
N ASN A 61 -29.48 -7.99 4.67
CA ASN A 61 -29.47 -8.33 3.25
C ASN A 61 -28.02 -8.48 2.78
N TYR A 62 -27.41 -9.62 3.07
CA TYR A 62 -26.08 -9.99 2.56
C TYR A 62 -26.07 -11.48 2.18
N PHE A 63 -25.10 -11.85 1.34
CA PHE A 63 -24.83 -13.26 1.05
C PHE A 63 -23.66 -13.73 1.89
N THR A 64 -23.80 -14.92 2.45
CA THR A 64 -22.68 -15.67 3.02
C THR A 64 -21.79 -16.21 1.90
N ILE A 65 -20.55 -16.59 2.25
CA ILE A 65 -19.60 -17.14 1.27
C ILE A 65 -20.17 -18.41 0.62
N ASN A 66 -20.87 -19.25 1.38
CA ASN A 66 -21.48 -20.48 0.87
C ASN A 66 -22.61 -20.19 -0.12
N GLU A 67 -23.50 -19.26 0.22
CA GLU A 67 -24.59 -18.82 -0.68
C GLU A 67 -24.04 -18.18 -1.96
N LEU A 68 -22.95 -17.41 -1.84
CA LEU A 68 -22.27 -16.81 -2.99
C LEU A 68 -21.65 -17.88 -3.90
N LYS A 69 -20.94 -18.87 -3.33
CA LYS A 69 -20.35 -19.99 -4.09
C LYS A 69 -21.41 -20.78 -4.83
N GLN A 70 -22.52 -21.10 -4.15
CA GLN A 70 -23.62 -21.85 -4.74
C GLN A 70 -24.27 -21.09 -5.91
N LYS A 71 -24.45 -19.78 -5.79
CA LYS A 71 -25.01 -18.94 -6.88
C LYS A 71 -24.06 -18.72 -8.04
N LEU A 72 -22.75 -18.75 -7.81
CA LEU A 72 -21.74 -18.61 -8.84
C LEU A 72 -21.33 -19.97 -9.45
N GLU A 73 -21.94 -21.07 -9.01
CA GLU A 73 -21.64 -22.44 -9.44
C GLU A 73 -20.16 -22.81 -9.31
N ILE A 74 -19.44 -22.17 -8.38
CA ILE A 74 -18.03 -22.45 -8.11
C ILE A 74 -17.98 -23.71 -7.23
N LYS A 75 -17.65 -24.85 -7.85
CA LYS A 75 -17.30 -26.08 -7.13
C LYS A 75 -15.91 -25.95 -6.53
N ASP A 76 -15.74 -26.47 -5.32
CA ASP A 76 -14.45 -26.55 -4.62
C ASP A 76 -13.43 -27.42 -5.37
#